data_AF-A0A7C4DB42-F1
#
_entry.id   AF-A0A7C4DB42-F1
#
_cell.length_a   1.000
_cell.length_b   1.000
_cell.length_c   1.000
_cell.angle_alpha   90.00
_cell.angle_beta   90.00
_cell.angle_gamma   90.00
#
_symmetry.space_group_name_H-M   'P 1'
#
loop_
_entity.id
_entity.type
_entity.pdbx_description
1 polymer ?
#
loop_
_entity_poly.entity_id
_entity_poly.type
_entity_poly.pdbx_seq_one_letter_code
_entity_poly.pdbx_strand_id
1 'polypeptide(L)'
;MSTNDEVLEAEKITEDLRSGVIGIGDALSRLRKLSLSHPDNAYIARLRAKVLVSALIKLASEEKLKEAEGVFEELLEVTSPFSNVGVILERLDGVVAALALLARGEKTIDIPRYLGILRDAYRSMTSMFNFAFSLGAGLSNAIYQYAEVGNWQEVKALAAELLELGREWEATRVQLTVSQGLFNAIVAANSAGRLDVSEPLLSALIEQASCYPNARETQLMLAKALADSIYNFGVRGKTGEVSMFLEILRSIKVWGNDPEFQVVMSTAFKYTLLVYHKFKMLDEFKAIMEEFEAFAEGTGNQKIKEDLASIKRLLNV
;
A
#
# COMPACT_ATOMS: atom_id res chain seq x y z
N MET A 1 28.22 -32.36 16.88
CA MET A 1 28.00 -31.84 15.51
C MET A 1 28.86 -30.60 15.37
N SER A 2 29.38 -30.35 14.17
CA SER A 2 30.10 -29.11 13.88
C SER A 2 29.08 -28.00 13.59
N THR A 3 29.47 -26.74 13.76
CA THR A 3 28.63 -25.57 13.44
C THR A 3 28.07 -25.59 12.00
N ASN A 4 28.74 -26.29 11.08
CA ASN A 4 28.28 -26.47 9.71
C ASN A 4 27.11 -27.47 9.59
N ASP A 5 27.08 -28.51 10.43
CA ASP A 5 26.03 -29.54 10.38
C ASP A 5 24.67 -28.97 10.82
N GLU A 6 24.68 -28.07 11.80
CA GLU A 6 23.48 -27.42 12.37
C GLU A 6 22.88 -26.41 11.40
N VAL A 7 23.74 -25.70 10.66
CA VAL A 7 23.33 -24.79 9.59
C VAL A 7 22.68 -25.57 8.44
N LEU A 8 23.30 -26.67 8.00
CA LEU A 8 22.75 -27.54 6.96
C LEU A 8 21.40 -28.15 7.38
N GLU A 9 21.26 -28.50 8.66
CA GLU A 9 19.98 -28.98 9.19
C GLU A 9 18.89 -27.88 9.14
N ALA A 10 19.22 -26.66 9.57
CA ALA A 10 18.29 -25.53 9.50
C ALA A 10 17.87 -25.22 8.05
N GLU A 11 18.81 -25.26 7.10
CA GLU A 11 18.53 -25.07 5.68
C GLU A 11 17.60 -26.16 5.15
N LYS A 12 17.90 -27.43 5.47
CA LYS A 12 17.07 -28.56 5.08
C LYS A 12 15.64 -28.42 5.60
N ILE A 13 15.45 -27.99 6.85
CA ILE A 13 14.11 -27.75 7.41
C ILE A 13 13.37 -26.69 6.58
N THR A 14 14.03 -25.61 6.17
CA THR A 14 13.39 -24.58 5.34
C THR A 14 13.09 -25.04 3.92
N GLU A 15 13.92 -25.93 3.35
CA GLU A 15 13.68 -26.53 2.04
C GLU A 15 12.54 -27.55 2.08
N ASP A 16 12.50 -28.41 3.10
CA ASP A 16 11.40 -29.36 3.35
C ASP A 16 10.07 -28.61 3.54
N LEU A 17 10.08 -27.44 4.20
CA LEU A 17 8.90 -26.58 4.31
C LEU A 17 8.49 -26.02 2.94
N ARG A 18 9.43 -25.51 2.14
CA ARG A 18 9.15 -24.93 0.81
C ARG A 18 8.61 -25.97 -0.17
N SER A 19 9.14 -27.18 -0.10
CA SER A 19 8.71 -28.31 -0.93
C SER A 19 7.42 -28.99 -0.41
N GLY A 20 6.89 -28.57 0.73
CA GLY A 20 5.67 -29.11 1.33
C GLY A 20 5.84 -30.48 1.99
N VAL A 21 7.08 -30.93 2.19
CA VAL A 21 7.41 -32.18 2.90
C VAL A 21 7.02 -32.09 4.37
N ILE A 22 7.16 -30.91 4.97
CA ILE A 22 6.73 -30.63 6.35
C ILE A 22 5.83 -29.41 6.42
N GLY A 23 4.96 -29.39 7.43
CA GLY A 23 4.11 -28.23 7.73
C GLY A 23 4.84 -27.14 8.52
N ILE A 24 4.28 -25.92 8.50
CA ILE A 24 4.88 -24.75 9.15
C ILE A 24 5.08 -24.93 10.66
N GLY A 25 4.15 -25.60 11.35
CA GLY A 25 4.27 -25.88 12.78
C GLY A 25 5.43 -26.85 13.12
N ASP A 26 5.68 -27.84 12.27
CA ASP A 26 6.82 -28.76 12.43
C ASP A 26 8.14 -28.03 12.16
N ALA A 27 8.21 -27.24 11.08
CA ALA A 27 9.36 -26.42 10.76
C ALA A 27 9.73 -25.46 11.91
N LEU A 28 8.73 -24.75 12.47
CA LEU A 28 8.93 -23.87 13.63
C LEU A 28 9.42 -24.63 14.86
N SER A 29 8.82 -25.79 15.15
CA SER A 29 9.21 -26.60 16.32
C SER A 29 10.66 -27.07 16.22
N ARG A 30 11.12 -27.50 15.04
CA ARG A 30 12.50 -27.94 14.80
C ARG A 30 13.49 -26.78 14.83
N LEU A 31 13.18 -25.68 14.13
CA LEU A 31 14.02 -24.48 14.13
C LEU A 31 14.11 -23.84 15.53
N ARG A 32 13.05 -23.90 16.34
CA ARG A 32 13.07 -23.46 17.73
C ARG A 32 14.07 -24.26 18.56
N LYS A 33 14.08 -25.60 18.42
CA LYS A 33 15.06 -26.45 19.11
C LYS A 33 16.49 -26.10 18.70
N LEU A 34 16.76 -25.96 17.40
CA LEU A 34 18.08 -25.57 16.90
C LEU A 34 18.50 -24.18 17.41
N SER A 35 17.60 -23.20 17.37
CA SER A 35 17.85 -21.84 17.86
C SER A 35 18.14 -21.80 19.36
N LEU A 36 17.49 -22.65 20.17
CA LEU A 36 17.77 -22.74 21.61
C LEU A 36 19.10 -23.43 21.91
N SER A 37 19.50 -24.41 21.09
CA SER A 37 20.82 -25.06 21.21
C SER A 37 21.97 -24.17 20.74
N HIS A 38 21.68 -23.20 19.87
CA HIS A 38 22.67 -22.30 19.25
C HIS A 38 22.20 -20.83 19.33
N PRO A 39 22.07 -20.27 20.55
CA PRO A 39 21.43 -18.96 20.76
C PRO A 39 22.16 -17.80 20.10
N ASP A 40 23.47 -17.92 19.83
CA ASP A 40 24.28 -16.88 19.20
C ASP A 40 24.41 -17.03 17.67
N ASN A 41 23.81 -18.08 17.07
CA ASN A 41 23.93 -18.34 15.65
C ASN A 41 22.91 -17.49 14.85
N ALA A 42 23.40 -16.36 14.33
CA ALA A 42 22.58 -15.42 13.55
C ALA A 42 21.96 -16.04 12.28
N TYR A 43 22.60 -17.04 11.67
CA TYR A 43 22.05 -17.69 10.49
C TYR A 43 20.83 -18.54 10.82
N ILE A 44 20.93 -19.36 11.88
CA ILE A 44 19.80 -20.16 12.38
C ILE A 44 18.67 -19.23 12.86
N ALA A 45 19.00 -18.16 13.59
CA ALA A 45 18.02 -17.16 14.02
C ALA A 45 17.30 -16.51 12.84
N ARG A 46 18.02 -16.17 11.76
CA ARG A 46 17.44 -15.63 10.53
C ARG A 46 16.49 -16.62 9.85
N LEU A 47 16.88 -17.89 9.70
CA LEU A 47 16.02 -18.91 9.09
C LEU A 47 14.74 -19.12 9.91
N ARG A 48 14.86 -19.14 11.24
CA ARG A 48 13.70 -19.21 12.14
C ARG A 48 12.80 -17.98 12.01
N ALA A 49 13.37 -16.77 11.99
CA ALA A 49 12.64 -15.53 11.80
C ALA A 49 11.82 -15.53 10.50
N LYS A 50 12.42 -15.99 9.40
CA LYS A 50 11.74 -16.11 8.10
C LYS A 50 10.51 -17.04 8.15
N VAL A 51 10.62 -18.17 8.86
CA VAL A 51 9.50 -19.09 9.03
C VAL A 51 8.43 -18.49 9.96
N LEU A 52 8.83 -17.76 11.00
CA LEU A 52 7.90 -17.03 11.88
C LEU A 52 7.12 -15.95 11.11
N VAL A 53 7.74 -15.18 10.23
CA VAL A 53 7.04 -14.22 9.35
C VAL A 53 6.01 -14.92 8.47
N SER A 54 6.38 -16.08 7.89
CA SER A 54 5.46 -16.87 7.06
C SER A 54 4.27 -17.39 7.88
N ALA A 55 4.50 -17.79 9.13
CA ALA A 55 3.46 -18.25 10.04
C ALA A 55 2.53 -17.12 10.46
N LEU A 56 3.08 -15.94 10.79
CA LEU A 56 2.33 -14.72 11.07
C LEU A 56 1.35 -14.41 9.94
N ILE A 57 1.84 -14.34 8.70
CA ILE A 57 1.00 -14.03 7.53
C ILE A 57 -0.09 -15.09 7.34
N LYS A 58 0.27 -16.38 7.42
CA LYS A 58 -0.68 -17.47 7.24
C LYS A 58 -1.78 -17.42 8.32
N LEU A 59 -1.41 -17.34 9.59
CA LEU A 59 -2.36 -17.31 10.69
C LEU A 59 -3.29 -16.10 10.61
N ALA A 60 -2.74 -14.92 10.28
CA ALA A 60 -3.55 -13.73 10.10
C ALA A 60 -4.51 -13.87 8.91
N SER A 61 -4.08 -14.46 7.79
CA SER A 61 -4.97 -14.74 6.64
C SER A 61 -6.07 -15.76 6.94
N GLU A 62 -5.86 -16.62 7.93
CA GLU A 62 -6.85 -17.57 8.46
C GLU A 62 -7.68 -16.96 9.61
N GLU A 63 -7.58 -15.65 9.86
CA GLU A 63 -8.26 -14.91 10.94
C GLU A 63 -7.94 -15.43 12.36
N LYS A 64 -6.80 -16.12 12.53
CA LYS A 64 -6.29 -16.58 13.82
C LYS A 64 -5.42 -15.52 14.49
N LEU A 65 -5.98 -14.33 14.69
CA LEU A 65 -5.24 -13.12 15.08
C LEU A 65 -4.45 -13.29 16.39
N LYS A 66 -5.03 -13.95 17.41
CA LYS A 66 -4.34 -14.17 18.69
C LYS A 66 -3.11 -15.07 18.57
N GLU A 67 -3.17 -16.10 17.72
CA GLU A 67 -2.03 -16.98 17.44
C GLU A 67 -0.97 -16.23 16.63
N ALA A 68 -1.40 -15.44 15.65
CA ALA A 68 -0.54 -14.59 14.84
C ALA A 68 0.22 -13.56 15.70
N GLU A 69 -0.44 -12.94 16.67
CA GLU A 69 0.18 -12.06 17.67
C GLU A 69 1.25 -12.80 18.49
N GLY A 70 0.95 -14.02 18.96
CA GLY A 70 1.94 -14.84 19.69
C GLY A 70 3.17 -15.16 18.84
N VAL A 71 2.98 -15.47 17.56
CA VAL A 71 4.08 -15.71 16.61
C VAL A 71 4.89 -14.44 16.36
N PHE A 72 4.24 -13.27 16.29
CA PHE A 72 4.92 -12.00 16.12
C PHE A 72 5.76 -11.61 17.35
N GLU A 73 5.25 -11.83 18.56
CA GLU A 73 6.03 -11.61 19.78
C GLU A 73 7.23 -12.57 19.86
N GLU A 74 7.07 -13.84 19.48
CA GLU A 74 8.19 -14.79 19.37
C GLU A 74 9.24 -14.34 18.35
N LEU A 75 8.81 -13.76 17.22
CA LEU A 75 9.71 -13.18 16.22
C LEU A 75 10.53 -12.02 16.82
N LEU A 76 9.90 -11.11 17.55
CA LEU A 76 10.61 -10.00 18.18
C LEU A 76 11.61 -10.51 19.23
N GLU A 77 11.20 -11.49 20.05
CA GLU A 77 12.05 -12.09 21.07
C GLU A 77 13.33 -12.70 20.45
N VAL A 78 13.17 -13.59 19.46
CA VAL A 78 14.30 -14.33 18.87
C VAL A 78 15.24 -13.43 18.05
N THR A 79 14.74 -12.30 17.53
CA THR A 79 15.54 -11.41 16.68
C THR A 79 16.13 -10.21 17.44
N SER A 80 15.59 -9.86 18.62
CA SER A 80 16.05 -8.71 19.42
C SER A 80 17.54 -8.71 19.79
N PRO A 81 18.19 -9.86 20.11
CA PRO A 81 19.60 -9.85 20.51
C PRO A 81 20.58 -9.65 19.35
N PHE A 82 20.12 -9.79 18.10
CA PHE A 82 21.00 -9.80 16.94
C PHE A 82 21.12 -8.42 16.29
N SER A 83 22.36 -7.97 16.11
CA SER A 83 22.72 -6.80 15.29
C SER A 83 23.01 -7.16 13.83
N ASN A 84 22.93 -8.45 13.47
CA ASN A 84 23.14 -8.91 12.10
C ASN A 84 22.05 -8.37 11.18
N VAL A 85 22.46 -7.72 10.08
CA VAL A 85 21.55 -7.10 9.10
C VAL A 85 20.52 -8.08 8.57
N GLY A 86 20.91 -9.32 8.28
CA GLY A 86 19.99 -10.34 7.78
C GLY A 86 18.87 -10.66 8.78
N VAL A 87 19.20 -10.78 10.06
CA VAL A 87 18.20 -11.01 11.13
C VAL A 87 17.31 -9.78 11.32
N ILE A 88 17.89 -8.58 11.29
CA ILE A 88 17.14 -7.33 11.38
C ILE A 88 16.12 -7.24 10.24
N LEU A 89 16.50 -7.56 9.01
CA LEU A 89 15.59 -7.50 7.86
C LEU A 89 14.38 -8.43 8.03
N GLU A 90 14.57 -9.68 8.46
CA GLU A 90 13.43 -10.57 8.72
C GLU A 90 12.54 -10.05 9.86
N ARG A 91 13.13 -9.40 10.88
CA ARG A 91 12.36 -8.70 11.93
C ARG A 91 11.52 -7.56 11.35
N LEU A 92 12.11 -6.72 10.50
CA LEU A 92 11.40 -5.59 9.87
C LEU A 92 10.27 -6.08 8.96
N ASP A 93 10.49 -7.16 8.21
CA ASP A 93 9.44 -7.77 7.37
C ASP A 93 8.25 -8.25 8.22
N GLY A 94 8.53 -8.86 9.37
CA GLY A 94 7.48 -9.22 10.32
C GLY A 94 6.75 -8.03 10.92
N VAL A 95 7.45 -6.93 11.22
CA VAL A 95 6.83 -5.68 11.72
C VAL A 95 5.93 -5.06 10.65
N VAL A 96 6.36 -5.01 9.39
CA VAL A 96 5.55 -4.54 8.26
C VAL A 96 4.31 -5.42 8.08
N ALA A 97 4.45 -6.74 8.18
CA ALA A 97 3.32 -7.68 8.13
C ALA A 97 2.35 -7.48 9.30
N ALA A 98 2.84 -7.28 10.52
CA ALA A 98 2.02 -7.02 11.70
C ALA A 98 1.22 -5.70 11.55
N LEU A 99 1.83 -4.64 11.01
CA LEU A 99 1.13 -3.39 10.69
C LEU A 99 0.02 -3.60 9.65
N ALA A 100 0.25 -4.42 8.64
CA ALA A 100 -0.74 -4.69 7.60
C ALA A 100 -1.92 -5.55 8.11
N LEU A 101 -1.66 -6.52 8.99
CA LEU A 101 -2.58 -7.62 9.27
C LEU A 101 -3.15 -7.61 10.69
N LEU A 102 -2.37 -7.15 11.67
CA LEU A 102 -2.76 -7.20 13.10
C LEU A 102 -3.20 -5.85 13.64
N ALA A 103 -2.60 -4.75 13.19
CA ALA A 103 -2.82 -3.41 13.74
C ALA A 103 -4.15 -2.76 13.30
N ARG A 104 -5.24 -3.54 13.24
CA ARG A 104 -6.58 -3.15 12.78
C ARG A 104 -7.52 -2.91 13.97
N GLY A 105 -8.47 -2.00 13.85
CA GLY A 105 -9.48 -1.75 14.89
C GLY A 105 -8.85 -1.34 16.23
N GLU A 106 -9.17 -2.06 17.31
CA GLU A 106 -8.63 -1.79 18.66
C GLU A 106 -7.10 -1.96 18.74
N LYS A 107 -6.50 -2.75 17.84
CA LYS A 107 -5.05 -3.00 17.78
C LYS A 107 -4.27 -1.89 17.09
N THR A 108 -4.93 -0.82 16.65
CA THR A 108 -4.26 0.40 16.21
C THR A 108 -3.39 1.03 17.32
N ILE A 109 -3.66 0.71 18.59
CA ILE A 109 -2.84 1.13 19.74
C ILE A 109 -1.39 0.63 19.67
N ASP A 110 -1.12 -0.46 18.94
CA ASP A 110 0.22 -1.05 18.82
C ASP A 110 1.04 -0.40 17.69
N ILE A 111 0.42 0.38 16.81
CA ILE A 111 1.09 1.04 15.68
C ILE A 111 2.31 1.86 16.11
N PRO A 112 2.26 2.70 17.17
CA PRO A 112 3.43 3.46 17.60
C PRO A 112 4.62 2.59 17.97
N ARG A 113 4.40 1.44 18.61
CA ARG A 113 5.46 0.47 18.94
C ARG A 113 6.08 -0.10 17.67
N TYR A 114 5.26 -0.50 16.70
CA TYR A 114 5.74 -1.10 15.46
C TYR A 114 6.51 -0.10 14.60
N LEU A 115 5.98 1.12 14.45
CA LEU A 115 6.70 2.20 13.76
C LEU A 115 7.99 2.59 14.49
N GLY A 116 8.03 2.52 15.82
CA GLY A 116 9.25 2.70 16.60
C GLY A 116 10.39 1.78 16.15
N ILE A 117 10.10 0.48 15.99
CA ILE A 117 11.09 -0.51 15.53
C ILE A 117 11.62 -0.16 14.13
N LEU A 118 10.74 0.23 13.20
CA LEU A 118 11.12 0.61 11.84
C LEU A 118 11.96 1.89 11.80
N ARG A 119 11.55 2.92 12.57
CA ARG A 119 12.26 4.20 12.69
C ARG A 119 13.64 4.01 13.29
N ASP A 120 13.76 3.19 14.34
CA ASP A 120 15.06 2.94 14.99
C ASP A 120 16.01 2.18 14.06
N ALA A 121 15.49 1.21 13.30
CA ALA A 121 16.28 0.55 12.26
C ALA A 121 16.76 1.55 11.21
N TYR A 122 15.87 2.39 10.65
CA TYR A 122 16.25 3.41 9.67
C TYR A 122 17.31 4.38 10.21
N ARG A 123 17.12 4.92 11.43
CA ARG A 123 18.09 5.82 12.08
C ARG A 123 19.45 5.16 12.30
N SER A 124 19.48 3.85 12.55
CA SER A 124 20.74 3.11 12.73
C SER A 124 21.59 3.03 11.46
N MET A 125 20.96 3.11 10.28
CA MET A 125 21.64 3.04 8.99
C MET A 125 20.80 3.72 7.91
N THR A 126 20.81 5.06 7.90
CA THR A 126 19.97 5.88 7.01
C THR A 126 20.33 5.75 5.52
N SER A 127 21.47 5.15 5.19
CA SER A 127 21.90 4.85 3.82
C SER A 127 21.48 3.45 3.34
N MET A 128 20.78 2.66 4.16
CA MET A 128 20.37 1.31 3.80
C MET A 128 18.98 1.30 3.17
N PHE A 129 18.93 1.02 1.86
CA PHE A 129 17.70 0.99 1.06
C PHE A 129 16.61 0.11 1.69
N ASN A 130 16.95 -1.09 2.16
CA ASN A 130 15.95 -1.99 2.73
C ASN A 130 15.31 -1.41 4.01
N PHE A 131 16.05 -0.65 4.81
CA PHE A 131 15.49 -0.03 6.02
C PHE A 131 14.55 1.12 5.66
N ALA A 132 14.92 1.94 4.69
CA ALA A 132 14.03 2.97 4.14
C ALA A 132 12.77 2.36 3.52
N PHE A 133 12.92 1.27 2.75
CA PHE A 133 11.80 0.55 2.16
C PHE A 133 10.86 -0.02 3.24
N SER A 134 11.39 -0.68 4.27
CA SER A 134 10.58 -1.20 5.38
C SER A 134 9.86 -0.08 6.15
N LEU A 135 10.53 1.05 6.40
CA LEU A 135 9.90 2.22 7.02
C LEU A 135 8.77 2.77 6.15
N GLY A 136 9.01 2.98 4.85
CA GLY A 136 7.99 3.47 3.92
C GLY A 136 6.78 2.54 3.82
N ALA A 137 7.00 1.22 3.75
CA ALA A 137 5.93 0.22 3.77
C ALA A 137 5.15 0.24 5.09
N GLY A 138 5.85 0.35 6.22
CA GLY A 138 5.22 0.44 7.53
C GLY A 138 4.38 1.70 7.72
N LEU A 139 4.89 2.86 7.29
CA LEU A 139 4.16 4.14 7.30
C LEU A 139 2.90 4.04 6.43
N SER A 140 3.02 3.49 5.21
CA SER A 140 1.88 3.29 4.30
C SER A 140 0.79 2.39 4.92
N ASN A 141 1.17 1.30 5.58
CA ASN A 141 0.23 0.43 6.30
C ASN A 141 -0.41 1.16 7.49
N ALA A 142 0.38 1.86 8.30
CA ALA A 142 -0.13 2.60 9.46
C ALA A 142 -1.10 3.72 9.07
N ILE A 143 -0.84 4.43 7.97
CA ILE A 143 -1.76 5.41 7.38
C ILE A 143 -3.11 4.76 7.08
N TYR A 144 -3.11 3.61 6.41
CA TYR A 144 -4.34 2.89 6.11
C TYR A 144 -5.10 2.52 7.41
N GLN A 145 -4.41 1.95 8.39
CA GLN A 145 -5.04 1.54 9.65
C GLN A 145 -5.64 2.71 10.45
N TYR A 146 -4.92 3.83 10.54
CA TYR A 146 -5.44 5.01 11.22
C TYR A 146 -6.61 5.66 10.47
N ALA A 147 -6.59 5.61 9.14
CA ALA A 147 -7.70 6.12 8.33
C ALA A 147 -8.98 5.29 8.54
N GLU A 148 -8.86 3.96 8.63
CA GLU A 148 -10.00 3.05 8.91
C GLU A 148 -10.70 3.37 10.24
N VAL A 149 -9.94 3.75 11.28
CA VAL A 149 -10.51 4.15 12.58
C VAL A 149 -10.77 5.66 12.70
N GLY A 150 -10.59 6.42 11.61
CA GLY A 150 -10.85 7.85 11.58
C GLY A 150 -9.88 8.71 12.38
N ASN A 151 -8.66 8.23 12.66
CA ASN A 151 -7.62 9.02 13.31
C ASN A 151 -6.86 9.89 12.30
N TRP A 152 -7.52 10.95 11.85
CA TRP A 152 -7.02 11.84 10.80
C TRP A 152 -5.82 12.71 11.20
N GLN A 153 -5.55 12.86 12.51
CA GLN A 153 -4.34 13.54 12.96
C GLN A 153 -3.10 12.68 12.67
N GLU A 154 -3.16 11.39 13.02
CA GLU A 154 -2.09 10.44 12.72
C GLU A 154 -1.91 10.23 11.21
N VAL A 155 -3.00 10.12 10.44
CA VAL A 155 -2.92 10.04 8.97
C VAL A 155 -2.10 11.19 8.38
N LYS A 156 -2.36 12.43 8.82
CA LYS A 156 -1.62 13.61 8.35
C LYS A 156 -0.16 13.59 8.78
N ALA A 157 0.12 13.26 10.04
CA ALA A 157 1.48 13.19 10.56
C ALA A 157 2.32 12.15 9.83
N LEU A 158 1.78 10.95 9.64
CA LEU A 158 2.49 9.85 8.96
C LEU A 158 2.64 10.10 7.46
N ALA A 159 1.67 10.75 6.80
CA ALA A 159 1.80 11.13 5.40
C ALA A 159 2.92 12.17 5.19
N ALA A 160 3.07 13.12 6.13
CA ALA A 160 4.19 14.06 6.10
C ALA A 160 5.54 13.35 6.27
N GLU A 161 5.65 12.44 7.24
CA GLU A 161 6.86 11.63 7.45
C GLU A 161 7.19 10.76 6.22
N LEU A 162 6.18 10.17 5.58
CA LEU A 162 6.37 9.37 4.38
C LEU A 162 6.86 10.21 3.19
N LEU A 163 6.37 11.45 3.04
CA LEU A 163 6.86 12.38 2.04
C LEU A 163 8.31 12.81 2.31
N GLU A 164 8.68 13.07 3.57
CA GLU A 164 10.05 13.38 3.95
C GLU A 164 11.00 12.23 3.60
N LEU A 165 10.63 10.99 3.95
CA LEU A 165 11.38 9.80 3.56
C LEU A 165 11.52 9.68 2.04
N GLY A 166 10.46 10.02 1.29
CA GLY A 166 10.47 10.05 -0.17
C GLY A 166 11.48 11.04 -0.76
N ARG A 167 11.63 12.23 -0.16
CA ARG A 167 12.60 13.24 -0.62
C ARG A 167 14.04 12.79 -0.42
N GLU A 168 14.31 11.90 0.53
CA GLU A 168 15.64 11.38 0.82
C GLU A 168 16.05 10.23 -0.12
N TRP A 169 15.10 9.60 -0.82
CA TRP A 169 15.31 8.32 -1.49
C TRP A 169 14.75 8.25 -2.90
N GLU A 170 15.53 8.56 -3.93
CA GLU A 170 15.08 8.47 -5.33
C GLU A 170 14.73 7.05 -5.83
N ALA A 171 15.07 6.01 -5.07
CA ALA A 171 14.86 4.62 -5.45
C ALA A 171 13.38 4.30 -5.70
N THR A 172 13.05 3.79 -6.90
CA THR A 172 11.68 3.57 -7.38
C THR A 172 10.79 2.80 -6.40
N ARG A 173 11.34 1.84 -5.65
CA ARG A 173 10.57 1.06 -4.67
C ARG A 173 10.17 1.87 -3.43
N VAL A 174 11.01 2.78 -2.94
CA VAL A 174 10.63 3.68 -1.83
C VAL A 174 9.57 4.66 -2.35
N GLN A 175 9.77 5.22 -3.54
CA GLN A 175 8.81 6.13 -4.18
C GLN A 175 7.43 5.48 -4.42
N LEU A 176 7.41 4.18 -4.70
CA LEU A 176 6.17 3.41 -4.79
C LEU A 176 5.46 3.31 -3.43
N THR A 177 6.19 3.08 -2.33
CA THR A 177 5.58 3.08 -0.98
C THR A 177 5.00 4.44 -0.62
N VAL A 178 5.66 5.54 -1.02
CA VAL A 178 5.15 6.90 -0.85
C VAL A 178 3.83 7.07 -1.61
N SER A 179 3.82 6.72 -2.90
CA SER A 179 2.64 6.84 -3.76
C SER A 179 1.47 6.01 -3.23
N GLN A 180 1.74 4.79 -2.74
CA GLN A 180 0.74 3.91 -2.14
C GLN A 180 0.17 4.48 -0.85
N GLY A 181 1.01 5.04 0.03
CA GLY A 181 0.56 5.64 1.29
C GLY A 181 -0.32 6.87 1.06
N LEU A 182 0.09 7.75 0.14
CA LEU A 182 -0.73 8.90 -0.27
C LEU A 182 -2.06 8.46 -0.88
N PHE A 183 -2.04 7.51 -1.81
CA PHE A 183 -3.24 6.96 -2.44
C PHE A 183 -4.24 6.41 -1.40
N ASN A 184 -3.76 5.58 -0.46
CA ASN A 184 -4.59 5.00 0.59
C ASN A 184 -5.23 6.09 1.46
N ALA A 185 -4.46 7.09 1.86
CA ALA A 185 -4.95 8.22 2.65
C ALA A 185 -6.00 9.04 1.90
N ILE A 186 -5.79 9.32 0.61
CA ILE A 186 -6.73 10.06 -0.24
C ILE A 186 -8.06 9.32 -0.34
N VAL A 187 -8.05 8.03 -0.71
CA VAL A 187 -9.28 7.24 -0.88
C VAL A 187 -10.07 7.14 0.43
N ALA A 188 -9.37 6.91 1.55
CA ALA A 188 -10.02 6.85 2.85
C ALA A 188 -10.59 8.21 3.26
N ALA A 189 -9.83 9.29 3.08
CA ALA A 189 -10.29 10.65 3.38
C ALA A 189 -11.50 11.05 2.51
N ASN A 190 -11.46 10.73 1.22
CA ASN A 190 -12.57 10.96 0.29
C ASN A 190 -13.84 10.22 0.74
N SER A 191 -13.71 8.92 1.05
CA SER A 191 -14.81 8.08 1.53
C SER A 191 -15.41 8.62 2.84
N ALA A 192 -14.57 9.16 3.73
CA ALA A 192 -14.99 9.80 4.97
C ALA A 192 -15.47 11.27 4.79
N GLY A 193 -15.43 11.80 3.57
CA GLY A 193 -15.80 13.18 3.26
C GLY A 193 -14.83 14.24 3.80
N ARG A 194 -13.62 13.84 4.18
CA ARG A 194 -12.54 14.68 4.71
C ARG A 194 -11.74 15.32 3.59
N LEU A 195 -12.37 16.22 2.86
CA LEU A 195 -11.70 16.97 1.79
C LEU A 195 -10.53 17.81 2.32
N ASP A 196 -10.58 18.26 3.57
CA ASP A 196 -9.48 18.97 4.25
C ASP A 196 -8.22 18.11 4.43
N VAL A 197 -8.35 16.79 4.37
CA VAL A 197 -7.24 15.82 4.41
C VAL A 197 -6.90 15.38 2.99
N SER A 198 -7.91 15.01 2.19
CA SER A 198 -7.72 14.49 0.83
C SER A 198 -7.03 15.50 -0.11
N GLU A 199 -7.45 16.77 -0.08
CA GLU A 199 -6.96 17.81 -0.99
C GLU A 199 -5.43 18.01 -0.94
N PRO A 200 -4.79 18.29 0.22
CA PRO A 200 -3.34 18.45 0.27
C PRO A 200 -2.59 17.16 -0.07
N LEU A 201 -3.15 15.98 0.25
CA LEU A 201 -2.53 14.70 -0.10
C LEU A 201 -2.58 14.40 -1.59
N LEU A 202 -3.69 14.76 -2.25
CA LEU A 202 -3.82 14.66 -3.69
C LEU A 202 -2.84 15.59 -4.41
N SER A 203 -2.68 16.84 -3.92
CA SER A 203 -1.63 17.74 -4.42
C SER A 203 -0.24 17.13 -4.30
N ALA A 204 0.07 16.52 -3.16
CA ALA A 204 1.36 15.84 -2.97
C ALA A 204 1.53 14.62 -3.89
N LEU A 205 0.48 13.84 -4.15
CA LEU A 205 0.54 12.71 -5.08
C LEU A 205 0.70 13.17 -6.54
N ILE A 206 0.09 14.30 -6.92
CA ILE A 206 0.27 14.93 -8.24
C ILE A 206 1.74 15.35 -8.40
N GLU A 207 2.30 16.07 -7.42
CA GLU A 207 3.70 16.50 -7.44
C GLU A 207 4.64 15.29 -7.54
N GLN A 208 4.43 14.29 -6.69
CA GLN A 208 5.19 13.06 -6.68
C GLN A 208 5.15 12.34 -8.04
N ALA A 209 3.96 12.14 -8.61
CA ALA A 209 3.80 11.48 -9.90
C ALA A 209 4.44 12.28 -11.05
N SER A 210 4.49 13.60 -10.96
CA SER A 210 5.15 14.44 -11.97
C SER A 210 6.66 14.19 -12.07
N CYS A 211 7.30 13.79 -10.96
CA CYS A 211 8.70 13.38 -10.94
C CYS A 211 8.94 11.99 -11.56
N TYR A 212 7.89 11.17 -11.69
CA TYR A 212 7.97 9.80 -12.18
C TYR A 212 6.93 9.51 -13.28
N PRO A 213 6.98 10.20 -14.44
CA PRO A 213 5.97 10.10 -15.50
C PRO A 213 5.90 8.69 -16.14
N ASN A 214 7.00 7.94 -16.11
CA ASN A 214 7.11 6.59 -16.68
C ASN A 214 6.93 5.47 -15.65
N ALA A 215 6.70 5.79 -14.37
CA ALA A 215 6.45 4.79 -13.33
C ALA A 215 4.98 4.38 -13.37
N ARG A 216 4.66 3.31 -14.11
CA ARG A 216 3.29 2.82 -14.34
C ARG A 216 2.44 2.82 -13.08
N GLU A 217 2.91 2.18 -12.00
CA GLU A 217 2.14 2.03 -10.78
C GLU A 217 1.88 3.36 -10.07
N THR A 218 2.87 4.25 -10.02
CA THR A 218 2.70 5.62 -9.49
C THR A 218 1.64 6.39 -10.29
N GLN A 219 1.70 6.33 -11.62
CA GLN A 219 0.73 6.99 -12.49
C GLN A 219 -0.67 6.38 -12.34
N LEU A 220 -0.77 5.06 -12.15
CA LEU A 220 -2.05 4.38 -11.96
C LEU A 220 -2.68 4.75 -10.62
N MET A 221 -1.88 4.86 -9.55
CA MET A 221 -2.35 5.33 -8.25
C MET A 221 -2.85 6.78 -8.33
N LEU A 222 -2.11 7.66 -9.01
CA LEU A 222 -2.57 9.02 -9.27
C LEU A 222 -3.90 9.02 -10.03
N ALA A 223 -3.99 8.26 -11.13
CA ALA A 223 -5.18 8.20 -11.96
C ALA A 223 -6.42 7.75 -11.15
N LYS A 224 -6.26 6.70 -10.33
CA LYS A 224 -7.32 6.20 -9.44
C LYS A 224 -7.72 7.23 -8.38
N ALA A 225 -6.74 7.90 -7.76
CA ALA A 225 -6.98 8.96 -6.78
C ALA A 225 -7.74 10.15 -7.39
N LEU A 226 -7.38 10.57 -8.60
CA LEU A 226 -8.07 11.64 -9.33
C LEU A 226 -9.51 11.26 -9.64
N ALA A 227 -9.75 10.05 -10.17
CA ALA A 227 -11.10 9.58 -10.46
C ALA A 227 -11.97 9.52 -9.21
N ASP A 228 -11.46 8.99 -8.10
CA ASP A 228 -12.19 8.96 -6.82
C ASP A 228 -12.46 10.38 -6.28
N SER A 229 -11.49 11.30 -6.45
CA SER A 229 -11.62 12.69 -6.01
C SER A 229 -12.61 13.49 -6.86
N ILE A 230 -12.71 13.23 -8.17
CA ILE A 230 -13.72 13.83 -9.05
C ILE A 230 -15.13 13.61 -8.48
N TYR A 231 -15.46 12.38 -8.08
CA TYR A 231 -16.75 12.09 -7.47
C TYR A 231 -16.91 12.86 -6.14
N ASN A 232 -15.95 12.70 -5.24
CA ASN A 232 -16.08 13.20 -3.86
C ASN A 232 -16.08 14.73 -3.75
N PHE A 233 -15.27 15.42 -4.55
CA PHE A 233 -15.27 16.88 -4.65
C PHE A 233 -16.52 17.35 -5.40
N GLY A 234 -16.83 16.69 -6.52
CA GLY A 234 -17.95 17.05 -7.36
C GLY A 234 -19.30 16.98 -6.66
N VAL A 235 -19.60 15.91 -5.91
CA VAL A 235 -20.88 15.81 -5.17
C VAL A 235 -21.05 16.91 -4.12
N ARG A 236 -19.97 17.56 -3.69
CA ARG A 236 -19.91 18.69 -2.75
C ARG A 236 -19.85 20.06 -3.45
N GLY A 237 -20.00 20.11 -4.77
CA GLY A 237 -20.08 21.35 -5.53
C GLY A 237 -18.73 21.98 -5.89
N LYS A 238 -17.62 21.25 -5.65
CA LYS A 238 -16.27 21.66 -6.06
C LYS A 238 -16.02 21.35 -7.54
N THR A 239 -16.79 22.01 -8.42
CA THR A 239 -16.79 21.72 -9.87
C THR A 239 -15.52 22.21 -10.58
N GLY A 240 -14.86 23.24 -10.05
CA GLY A 240 -13.55 23.68 -10.56
C GLY A 240 -12.48 22.61 -10.38
N GLU A 241 -12.45 21.96 -9.22
CA GLU A 241 -11.56 20.85 -8.93
C GLU A 241 -11.88 19.62 -9.80
N VAL A 242 -13.15 19.33 -10.08
CA VAL A 242 -13.54 18.27 -11.03
C VAL A 242 -12.92 18.50 -12.40
N SER A 243 -13.05 19.71 -12.96
CA SER A 243 -12.42 20.08 -14.22
C SER A 243 -10.90 19.89 -14.17
N MET A 244 -10.26 20.40 -13.11
CA MET A 244 -8.82 20.32 -12.94
C MET A 244 -8.33 18.87 -12.86
N PHE A 245 -8.99 18.00 -12.08
CA PHE A 245 -8.60 16.61 -11.94
C PHE A 245 -8.77 15.82 -13.23
N LEU A 246 -9.83 16.10 -14.00
CA LEU A 246 -10.02 15.47 -15.31
C LEU A 246 -8.94 15.93 -16.31
N GLU A 247 -8.55 17.19 -16.31
CA GLU A 247 -7.42 17.69 -17.12
C GLU A 247 -6.10 17.01 -16.76
N ILE A 248 -5.80 16.85 -15.47
CA ILE A 248 -4.61 16.12 -15.04
C ILE A 248 -4.67 14.68 -15.53
N LEU A 249 -5.83 14.01 -15.41
CA LEU A 249 -6.00 12.63 -15.88
C LEU A 249 -5.78 12.50 -17.40
N ARG A 250 -6.29 13.47 -18.20
CA ARG A 250 -6.03 13.56 -19.65
C ARG A 250 -4.55 13.72 -19.97
N SER A 251 -3.76 14.31 -19.08
CA SER A 251 -2.31 14.49 -19.31
C SER A 251 -1.50 13.19 -19.21
N ILE A 252 -2.06 12.12 -18.62
CA ILE A 252 -1.41 10.80 -18.43
C ILE A 252 -1.46 9.96 -19.73
N LYS A 253 -1.12 10.59 -20.88
CA LYS A 253 -1.33 10.02 -22.22
C LYS A 253 -0.48 8.80 -22.55
N VAL A 254 0.71 8.69 -21.93
CA VAL A 254 1.64 7.57 -22.15
C VAL A 254 0.97 6.22 -21.87
N TRP A 255 -0.05 6.21 -21.01
CA TRP A 255 -0.78 5.01 -20.59
C TRP A 255 -2.17 4.86 -21.23
N GLY A 256 -2.50 5.64 -22.26
CA GLY A 256 -3.86 5.64 -22.86
C GLY A 256 -4.31 4.30 -23.48
N ASN A 257 -3.37 3.42 -23.84
CA ASN A 257 -3.66 2.07 -24.33
C ASN A 257 -3.67 1.00 -23.23
N ASP A 258 -3.30 1.36 -22.00
CA ASP A 258 -3.30 0.43 -20.87
C ASP A 258 -4.75 0.18 -20.41
N PRO A 259 -5.23 -1.08 -20.37
CA PRO A 259 -6.61 -1.39 -20.03
C PRO A 259 -7.06 -0.86 -18.67
N GLU A 260 -6.17 -0.83 -17.67
CA GLU A 260 -6.51 -0.35 -16.33
C GLU A 260 -6.69 1.17 -16.32
N PHE A 261 -5.81 1.91 -17.00
CA PHE A 261 -5.95 3.35 -17.15
C PHE A 261 -7.21 3.72 -17.93
N GLN A 262 -7.56 2.94 -18.95
CA GLN A 262 -8.78 3.15 -19.70
C GLN A 262 -10.05 2.99 -18.84
N VAL A 263 -10.07 1.99 -17.95
CA VAL A 263 -11.18 1.79 -17.00
C VAL A 263 -11.26 2.94 -15.99
N VAL A 264 -10.11 3.45 -15.54
CA VAL A 264 -10.06 4.63 -14.65
C VAL A 264 -10.57 5.89 -15.36
N MET A 265 -10.18 6.12 -16.62
CA MET A 265 -10.67 7.23 -17.43
C MET A 265 -12.19 7.14 -17.67
N SER A 266 -12.70 5.95 -18.01
CA SER A 266 -14.15 5.69 -18.11
C SER A 266 -14.88 6.04 -16.80
N THR A 267 -14.28 5.71 -15.66
CA THR A 267 -14.83 6.03 -14.33
C THR A 267 -14.85 7.53 -14.07
N ALA A 268 -13.76 8.24 -14.40
CA ALA A 268 -13.68 9.69 -14.29
C ALA A 268 -14.71 10.41 -15.17
N PHE A 269 -14.93 9.94 -16.41
CA PHE A 269 -15.99 10.47 -17.28
C PHE A 269 -17.37 10.30 -16.66
N LYS A 270 -17.72 9.10 -16.20
CA LYS A 270 -19.01 8.86 -15.53
C LYS A 270 -19.22 9.80 -14.34
N TYR A 271 -18.23 9.94 -13.47
CA TYR A 271 -18.35 10.81 -12.30
C TYR A 271 -18.46 12.29 -12.68
N THR A 272 -17.69 12.74 -13.66
CA THR A 272 -17.78 14.11 -14.18
C THR A 272 -19.17 14.40 -14.75
N LEU A 273 -19.72 13.48 -15.57
CA LEU A 273 -21.06 13.59 -16.14
C LEU A 273 -22.15 13.66 -15.07
N LEU A 274 -22.06 12.80 -14.04
CA LEU A 274 -22.99 12.83 -12.90
C LEU A 274 -22.97 14.19 -12.19
N VAL A 275 -21.77 14.74 -11.98
CA VAL A 275 -21.59 16.04 -11.31
C VAL A 275 -22.15 17.17 -12.18
N TYR A 276 -21.76 17.27 -13.45
CA TYR A 276 -22.23 18.34 -14.32
C TYR A 276 -23.73 18.27 -14.58
N HIS A 277 -24.29 17.07 -14.69
CA HIS A 277 -25.75 16.90 -14.73
C HIS A 277 -26.41 17.38 -13.44
N LYS A 278 -25.90 16.99 -12.26
CA LYS A 278 -26.42 17.43 -10.95
C LYS A 278 -26.44 18.96 -10.81
N PHE A 279 -25.39 19.63 -11.27
CA PHE A 279 -25.26 21.09 -11.18
C PHE A 279 -25.76 21.85 -12.42
N LYS A 280 -26.41 21.16 -13.37
CA LYS A 280 -26.99 21.74 -14.60
C LYS A 280 -25.96 22.49 -15.46
N MET A 281 -24.72 22.02 -15.47
CA MET A 281 -23.62 22.52 -16.30
C MET A 281 -23.74 21.89 -17.70
N LEU A 282 -24.72 22.36 -18.48
CA LEU A 282 -25.16 21.68 -19.72
C LEU A 282 -24.11 21.68 -20.83
N ASP A 283 -23.33 22.75 -20.95
CA ASP A 283 -22.32 22.86 -22.02
C ASP A 283 -21.13 21.97 -21.72
N GLU A 284 -20.65 21.98 -20.47
CA GLU A 284 -19.60 21.08 -20.00
C GLU A 284 -20.08 19.63 -20.05
N PHE A 285 -21.32 19.35 -19.66
CA PHE A 285 -21.90 18.02 -19.76
C PHE A 285 -21.85 17.46 -21.20
N LYS A 286 -22.28 18.25 -22.18
CA LYS A 286 -22.25 17.86 -23.60
C LYS A 286 -20.84 17.60 -24.08
N ALA A 287 -19.90 18.52 -23.78
CA ALA A 287 -18.51 18.36 -24.16
C ALA A 287 -17.88 17.07 -23.60
N ILE A 288 -18.16 16.75 -22.33
CA ILE A 288 -17.67 15.51 -21.71
C ILE A 288 -18.36 14.27 -22.31
N MET A 289 -19.64 14.34 -22.65
CA MET A 289 -20.35 13.22 -23.27
C MET A 289 -19.78 12.89 -24.65
N GLU A 290 -19.57 13.91 -25.49
CA GLU A 290 -18.96 13.76 -26.82
C GLU A 290 -17.55 13.17 -26.71
N GLU A 291 -16.74 13.62 -25.73
CA GLU A 291 -15.42 13.05 -25.49
C GLU A 291 -15.48 11.60 -25.02
N PHE A 292 -16.42 11.26 -24.14
CA PHE A 292 -16.56 9.88 -23.66
C PHE A 292 -17.03 8.93 -24.77
N GLU A 293 -17.90 9.39 -25.67
CA GLU A 293 -18.30 8.67 -26.89
C GLU A 293 -17.09 8.40 -27.79
N ALA A 294 -16.33 9.44 -28.13
CA ALA A 294 -15.13 9.31 -28.97
C ALA A 294 -14.09 8.37 -28.32
N PHE A 295 -13.92 8.46 -27.00
CA PHE A 295 -13.07 7.56 -26.25
C PHE A 295 -13.56 6.11 -26.34
N ALA A 296 -14.83 5.84 -26.06
CA ALA A 296 -15.41 4.49 -26.08
C ALA A 296 -15.36 3.85 -27.48
N GLU A 297 -15.54 4.63 -28.54
CA GLU A 297 -15.38 4.19 -29.94
C GLU A 297 -13.93 3.88 -30.29
N GLY A 298 -13.01 4.75 -29.86
CA GLY A 298 -11.57 4.59 -30.08
C GLY A 298 -10.96 3.43 -29.29
N THR A 299 -11.59 3.01 -28.18
CA THR A 299 -11.13 1.83 -27.43
C THR A 299 -11.71 0.53 -27.99
N GLY A 300 -10.90 -0.53 -27.99
CA GLY A 300 -11.38 -1.91 -28.15
C GLY A 300 -12.03 -2.50 -26.89
N ASN A 301 -12.22 -1.70 -25.83
CA ASN A 301 -12.55 -2.19 -24.50
C ASN A 301 -14.07 -2.23 -24.28
N GLN A 302 -14.62 -3.44 -24.22
CA GLN A 302 -16.07 -3.67 -24.08
C GLN A 302 -16.65 -3.06 -22.81
N LYS A 303 -15.88 -3.07 -21.71
CA LYS A 303 -16.32 -2.51 -20.43
C LYS A 303 -16.63 -1.01 -20.53
N ILE A 304 -15.87 -0.28 -21.35
CA ILE A 304 -16.02 1.17 -21.55
C ILE A 304 -17.30 1.46 -22.34
N LYS A 305 -17.59 0.65 -23.36
CA LYS A 305 -18.84 0.75 -24.13
C LYS A 305 -20.07 0.47 -23.26
N GLU A 306 -19.98 -0.52 -22.38
CA GLU A 306 -21.04 -0.83 -21.40
C GLU A 306 -21.24 0.30 -20.38
N ASP A 307 -20.15 0.89 -19.91
CA ASP A 307 -20.16 2.02 -19.00
C ASP A 307 -20.83 3.25 -19.63
N LEU A 308 -20.49 3.57 -20.89
CA LEU A 308 -21.13 4.64 -21.67
C LEU A 308 -22.63 4.39 -21.86
N ALA A 309 -23.01 3.18 -22.29
CA ALA A 309 -24.42 2.82 -22.45
C ALA A 309 -25.20 2.89 -21.12
N SER A 310 -24.54 2.60 -20.00
CA SER A 310 -25.15 2.67 -18.67
C SER A 310 -25.33 4.11 -18.20
N ILE A 311 -24.36 5.01 -18.42
CA ILE A 311 -24.49 6.41 -18.01
C ILE A 311 -25.53 7.15 -18.86
N LYS A 312 -25.62 6.87 -20.16
CA LYS A 312 -26.66 7.37 -21.07
C LYS A 312 -28.07 7.04 -20.57
N ARG A 313 -28.31 5.76 -20.27
CA ARG A 313 -29.56 5.29 -19.65
C ARG A 313 -29.85 5.97 -18.31
N LEU A 314 -28.84 6.12 -17.45
CA LEU A 314 -29.02 6.73 -16.13
C LEU A 314 -29.41 8.21 -16.23
N LEU A 315 -28.87 8.92 -17.21
CA LEU A 315 -29.07 10.36 -17.39
C LEU A 315 -30.16 10.71 -18.41
N ASN A 316 -30.85 9.71 -18.97
CA ASN A 316 -31.88 9.85 -20.00
C ASN A 316 -31.40 10.61 -21.24
N VAL A 317 -30.21 10.27 -21.74
CA VAL A 317 -29.57 10.84 -22.94
C VAL A 317 -29.07 9.76 -23.89
#